data_AF-P42626-F1
#
_entry.id   AF-P42626-F1
#
_cell.length_a   1.000
_cell.length_b   1.000
_cell.length_c   1.000
_cell.angle_alpha   90.00
_cell.angle_beta   90.00
_cell.angle_gamma   90.00
#
_symmetry.space_group_name_H-M   'P 1'
#
loop_
_entity.id
_entity.type
_entity.pdbx_description
1 polymer ?
#
loop_
_entity_poly.entity_id
_entity_poly.type
_entity_poly.pdbx_seq_one_letter_code
_entity_poly.pdbx_strand_id
1 'polypeptide(L)'
;MFDSTLNPLWQRYILAVQEEVKPALGCTEPISLALAAAVAAAELEGPVERVEAWVSPNLMKNGLGVTVPGTGMVGLPIAAALGALGGNANAGLEVLKDATAQAIADAKALLAAGKVSVKIQEPCDEILFSRAKVWNGEKWACVTIVGGHTNIVHIETHDGVVFTQQACVAEGEQESPLTVLSRTTLAEILKFVNEVPFAAIRFILDSAKLNCALSQEGLSGKWGLHIGATLEKQCERGLLAKDLSSSIVIRTSAASDARMGGATLPAMSNSGSGNQGITATMPVVVVAEHFGADDERLARALMLSHLSAIYIHNQLPRLSALCAATTAAMGAAAGMAWLVDGRYETISMAISSMIGDVSGMICDGASNSCAMKVSTSASAAWKAVLMALDDTAVTGNEGIVAHDVEQSIANLCALASHSMQQTDRQIIEIMASKAR
;
A
#
# COMPACT_ATOMS: atom_id res chain seq x y z
N MET A 1 10.64 23.87 11.35
CA MET A 1 11.40 24.11 12.60
C MET A 1 11.14 22.93 13.50
N PHE A 2 12.11 22.02 13.57
CA PHE A 2 12.00 20.81 14.39
C PHE A 2 12.22 21.19 15.86
N ASP A 3 11.29 20.81 16.71
CA ASP A 3 11.36 21.08 18.15
C ASP A 3 12.51 20.23 18.72
N SER A 4 13.58 20.89 19.17
CA SER A 4 14.79 20.25 19.72
C SER A 4 14.54 19.51 21.04
N THR A 5 13.28 19.44 21.48
CA THR A 5 12.81 18.77 22.70
C THR A 5 12.27 17.36 22.47
N LEU A 6 12.04 16.92 21.22
CA LEU A 6 11.56 15.56 20.98
C LEU A 6 12.64 14.52 21.23
N ASN A 7 12.23 13.41 21.88
CA ASN A 7 13.03 12.19 21.99
C ASN A 7 13.53 11.76 20.58
N PRO A 8 14.84 11.55 20.37
CA PRO A 8 15.38 11.15 19.06
C PRO A 8 14.74 9.89 18.47
N LEU A 9 14.34 8.93 19.32
CA LEU A 9 13.62 7.72 18.89
C LEU A 9 12.27 8.08 18.26
N TRP A 10 11.53 8.98 18.90
CA TRP A 10 10.22 9.44 18.42
C TRP A 10 10.32 10.23 17.12
N GLN A 11 11.39 11.01 16.95
CA GLN A 11 11.68 11.67 15.67
C GLN A 11 11.86 10.64 14.55
N ARG A 12 12.58 9.53 14.81
CA ARG A 12 12.74 8.45 13.83
C ARG A 12 11.42 7.77 13.48
N TYR A 13 10.53 7.54 14.46
CA TYR A 13 9.19 7.02 14.19
C TYR A 13 8.35 7.96 13.32
N ILE A 14 8.38 9.27 13.58
CA ILE A 14 7.67 10.25 12.76
C ILE A 14 8.20 10.22 11.32
N LEU A 15 9.53 10.19 11.13
CA LEU A 15 10.14 10.12 9.80
C LEU A 15 9.79 8.82 9.08
N ALA A 16 9.79 7.68 9.77
CA ALA A 16 9.37 6.40 9.21
C ALA A 16 7.91 6.44 8.71
N VAL A 17 7.00 7.02 9.50
CA VAL A 17 5.60 7.19 9.09
C VAL A 17 5.49 8.16 7.92
N GLN A 18 6.22 9.28 7.91
CA GLN A 18 6.19 10.24 6.79
C GLN A 18 6.73 9.65 5.47
N GLU A 19 7.71 8.75 5.55
CA GLU A 19 8.28 8.07 4.38
C GLU A 19 7.32 7.03 3.77
N GLU A 20 6.64 6.26 4.63
CA GLU A 20 5.80 5.13 4.24
C GLU A 20 4.30 5.43 4.17
N VAL A 21 3.83 6.52 4.78
CA VAL A 21 2.45 6.99 4.75
C VAL A 21 2.35 8.26 3.91
N LYS A 22 2.14 8.05 2.60
CA LYS A 22 2.04 9.14 1.62
C LYS A 22 0.93 8.90 0.60
N PRO A 23 0.42 9.95 -0.06
CA PRO A 23 -0.57 9.80 -1.12
C PRO A 23 -0.06 8.95 -2.26
N ALA A 24 -0.91 8.06 -2.77
CA ALA A 24 -0.64 7.26 -3.96
C ALA A 24 -1.91 7.17 -4.83
N LEU A 25 -1.79 7.54 -6.10
CA LEU A 25 -2.89 7.51 -7.05
C LEU A 25 -2.87 6.19 -7.83
N GLY A 26 -3.76 5.27 -7.48
CA GLY A 26 -3.82 3.93 -8.08
C GLY A 26 -2.91 2.91 -7.39
N CYS A 27 -2.68 1.76 -8.05
CA CYS A 27 -1.75 0.75 -7.55
C CYS A 27 -0.30 1.14 -7.81
N THR A 28 0.53 0.98 -6.80
CA THR A 28 1.89 1.50 -6.75
C THR A 28 2.82 0.79 -7.73
N GLU A 29 2.57 -0.48 -8.07
CA GLU A 29 3.35 -1.22 -9.05
C GLU A 29 3.16 -0.72 -10.50
N PRO A 30 1.92 -0.59 -11.04
CA PRO A 30 1.70 0.13 -12.30
C PRO A 30 2.22 1.56 -12.27
N ILE A 31 2.11 2.25 -11.13
CA ILE A 31 2.55 3.64 -10.99
C ILE A 31 4.08 3.77 -10.99
N SER A 32 4.81 2.80 -10.44
CA SER A 32 6.27 2.72 -10.55
C SER A 32 6.68 2.65 -12.01
N LEU A 33 6.01 1.80 -12.80
CA LEU A 33 6.30 1.71 -14.23
C LEU A 33 5.88 2.98 -15.00
N ALA A 34 4.74 3.58 -14.66
CA ALA A 34 4.31 4.86 -15.23
C ALA A 34 5.29 5.99 -14.91
N LEU A 35 5.85 6.01 -13.70
CA LEU A 35 6.88 6.97 -13.30
C LEU A 35 8.17 6.78 -14.09
N ALA A 36 8.65 5.54 -14.23
CA ALA A 36 9.81 5.27 -15.09
C ALA A 36 9.57 5.77 -16.53
N ALA A 37 8.37 5.55 -17.08
CA ALA A 37 8.02 6.00 -18.42
C ALA A 37 7.92 7.54 -18.53
N ALA A 38 7.35 8.21 -17.52
CA ALA A 38 7.23 9.67 -17.47
C ALA A 38 8.59 10.36 -17.36
N VAL A 39 9.47 9.85 -16.50
CA VAL A 39 10.84 10.37 -16.37
C VAL A 39 11.62 10.14 -17.67
N ALA A 40 11.49 8.96 -18.29
CA ALA A 40 12.14 8.71 -19.56
C ALA A 40 11.62 9.64 -20.67
N ALA A 41 10.32 9.93 -20.68
CA ALA A 41 9.73 10.86 -21.65
C ALA A 41 10.23 12.31 -21.45
N ALA A 42 10.51 12.72 -20.21
CA ALA A 42 11.06 14.04 -19.91
C ALA A 42 12.48 14.25 -20.46
N GLU A 43 13.23 13.17 -20.72
CA GLU A 43 14.56 13.20 -21.33
C GLU A 43 14.53 13.20 -22.86
N LEU A 44 13.34 13.18 -23.49
CA LEU A 44 13.20 13.21 -24.96
C LEU A 44 12.82 14.58 -25.50
N GLU A 45 13.43 14.92 -26.63
CA GLU A 45 12.97 16.01 -27.50
C GLU A 45 11.86 15.49 -28.42
N GLY A 46 10.59 15.68 -28.05
CA GLY A 46 9.43 15.38 -28.90
C GLY A 46 8.50 14.30 -28.33
N PRO A 47 7.39 14.00 -29.05
CA PRO A 47 6.36 13.08 -28.55
C PRO A 47 6.85 11.63 -28.50
N VAL A 48 6.42 10.88 -27.49
CA VAL A 48 6.74 9.44 -27.41
C VAL A 48 5.96 8.66 -28.47
N GLU A 49 6.69 7.93 -29.32
CA GLU A 49 6.14 7.12 -30.40
C GLU A 49 6.13 5.63 -30.10
N ARG A 50 6.93 5.16 -29.14
CA ARG A 50 7.02 3.74 -28.73
C ARG A 50 7.48 3.62 -27.28
N VAL A 51 6.93 2.64 -26.57
CA VAL A 51 7.32 2.30 -25.19
C VAL A 51 7.67 0.81 -25.10
N GLU A 52 8.85 0.51 -24.56
CA GLU A 52 9.29 -0.84 -24.22
C GLU A 52 9.62 -0.88 -22.73
N ALA A 53 9.07 -1.84 -22.01
CA ALA A 53 9.20 -1.91 -20.56
C ALA A 53 9.52 -3.33 -20.08
N TRP A 54 10.24 -3.38 -18.96
CA TRP A 54 10.59 -4.61 -18.26
C TRP A 54 10.31 -4.44 -16.78
N VAL A 55 9.76 -5.48 -16.15
CA VAL A 55 9.43 -5.46 -14.72
C VAL A 55 9.85 -6.76 -14.04
N SER A 56 10.04 -6.73 -12.71
CA SER A 56 10.23 -7.96 -11.93
C SER A 56 8.98 -8.85 -11.97
N PRO A 57 9.11 -10.18 -11.73
CA PRO A 57 7.97 -11.08 -11.64
C PRO A 57 6.92 -10.63 -10.60
N ASN A 58 7.35 -10.13 -9.44
CA ASN A 58 6.44 -9.63 -8.39
C ASN A 58 5.70 -8.36 -8.81
N LEU A 59 6.38 -7.42 -9.49
CA LEU A 59 5.73 -6.23 -10.03
C LEU A 59 4.74 -6.63 -11.13
N MET A 60 5.10 -7.56 -12.01
CA MET A 60 4.20 -8.13 -13.01
C MET A 60 2.93 -8.70 -12.36
N LYS A 61 3.09 -9.55 -11.34
CA LYS A 61 1.97 -10.11 -10.55
C LYS A 61 1.02 -9.01 -10.06
N ASN A 62 1.56 -7.98 -9.41
CA ASN A 62 0.74 -6.94 -8.82
C ASN A 62 0.18 -5.92 -9.83
N GLY A 63 0.84 -5.73 -10.97
CA GLY A 63 0.43 -4.76 -11.98
C GLY A 63 -0.49 -5.30 -13.07
N LEU A 64 -0.65 -6.63 -13.20
CA LEU A 64 -1.35 -7.22 -14.33
C LEU A 64 -2.88 -7.04 -14.29
N GLY A 65 -3.49 -7.15 -13.11
CA GLY A 65 -4.95 -7.29 -12.96
C GLY A 65 -5.69 -6.05 -12.45
N VAL A 66 -5.02 -4.90 -12.33
CA VAL A 66 -5.57 -3.68 -11.74
C VAL A 66 -5.89 -2.60 -12.77
N THR A 67 -6.99 -1.88 -12.55
CA THR A 67 -7.40 -0.75 -13.36
C THR A 67 -6.51 0.47 -13.12
N VAL A 68 -6.02 1.09 -14.19
CA VAL A 68 -5.21 2.31 -14.11
C VAL A 68 -6.15 3.53 -13.99
N PRO A 69 -5.89 4.46 -13.04
CA PRO A 69 -6.77 5.59 -12.75
C PRO A 69 -7.24 6.37 -14.00
N GLY A 70 -8.54 6.60 -14.10
CA GLY A 70 -9.17 7.38 -15.19
C GLY A 70 -9.20 6.70 -16.56
N THR A 71 -8.52 5.56 -16.75
CA THR A 71 -8.44 4.92 -18.07
C THR A 71 -9.59 3.96 -18.37
N GLY A 72 -10.16 3.34 -17.33
CA GLY A 72 -11.08 2.20 -17.46
C GLY A 72 -10.42 0.94 -18.04
N MET A 73 -9.10 0.91 -18.16
CA MET A 73 -8.33 -0.22 -18.67
C MET A 73 -7.44 -0.81 -17.57
N VAL A 74 -7.16 -2.10 -17.70
CA VAL A 74 -6.37 -2.87 -16.74
C VAL A 74 -4.97 -3.11 -17.29
N GLY A 75 -3.97 -3.07 -16.40
CA GLY A 75 -2.65 -3.64 -16.66
C GLY A 75 -1.51 -2.64 -16.88
N LEU A 76 -0.29 -3.19 -16.83
CA LEU A 76 0.97 -2.44 -17.00
C LEU A 76 1.13 -1.72 -18.35
N PRO A 77 0.71 -2.26 -19.51
CA PRO A 77 0.91 -1.58 -20.79
C PRO A 77 0.23 -0.20 -20.84
N ILE A 78 -1.02 -0.09 -20.38
CA ILE A 78 -1.72 1.20 -20.37
C ILE A 78 -1.11 2.16 -19.32
N ALA A 79 -0.60 1.64 -18.20
CA ALA A 79 0.13 2.45 -17.21
C ALA A 79 1.41 3.06 -17.80
N ALA A 80 2.22 2.26 -18.50
CA ALA A 80 3.45 2.72 -19.14
C ALA A 80 3.17 3.73 -20.25
N ALA A 81 2.14 3.48 -21.08
CA ALA A 81 1.73 4.39 -22.14
C ALA A 81 1.25 5.73 -21.60
N LEU A 82 0.40 5.71 -20.58
CA LEU A 82 -0.13 6.93 -19.97
C LEU A 82 0.96 7.70 -19.22
N GLY A 83 1.86 7.00 -18.52
CA GLY A 83 3.04 7.61 -17.90
C GLY A 83 3.89 8.36 -18.91
N ALA A 84 4.18 7.74 -20.07
CA ALA A 84 4.99 8.34 -21.13
C ALA A 84 4.34 9.58 -21.79
N LEU A 85 3.00 9.63 -21.89
CA LEU A 85 2.29 10.67 -22.66
C LEU A 85 1.60 11.74 -21.81
N GLY A 86 1.37 11.48 -20.53
CA GLY A 86 0.65 12.38 -19.63
C GLY A 86 1.09 12.32 -18.18
N GLY A 87 2.18 11.61 -17.88
CA GLY A 87 2.72 11.51 -16.53
C GLY A 87 3.53 12.74 -16.13
N ASN A 88 3.39 13.18 -14.88
CA ASN A 88 4.23 14.20 -14.28
C ASN A 88 5.45 13.53 -13.60
N ALA A 89 6.62 13.60 -14.24
CA ALA A 89 7.86 12.97 -13.80
C ALA A 89 8.28 13.35 -12.35
N ASN A 90 7.83 14.49 -11.84
CA ASN A 90 8.19 14.99 -10.51
C ASN A 90 7.15 14.66 -9.42
N ALA A 91 6.05 13.98 -9.77
CA ALA A 91 4.95 13.72 -8.84
C ALA A 91 5.04 12.38 -8.10
N GLY A 92 6.10 11.59 -8.30
CA GLY A 92 6.33 10.33 -7.57
C GLY A 92 5.15 9.35 -7.71
N LEU A 93 4.55 8.93 -6.59
CA LEU A 93 3.40 8.02 -6.57
C LEU A 93 2.08 8.64 -7.05
N GLU A 94 2.09 9.92 -7.40
CA GLU A 94 0.96 10.61 -8.02
C GLU A 94 1.25 11.00 -9.48
N VAL A 95 2.19 10.32 -10.17
CA VAL A 95 2.60 10.62 -11.56
C VAL A 95 1.42 10.81 -12.52
N LEU A 96 0.29 10.14 -12.30
CA LEU A 96 -0.88 10.22 -13.19
C LEU A 96 -1.94 11.26 -12.78
N LYS A 97 -1.71 12.07 -11.73
CA LYS A 97 -2.75 12.98 -11.19
C LYS A 97 -3.18 14.07 -12.16
N ASP A 98 -2.25 14.50 -13.01
CA ASP A 98 -2.46 15.58 -13.99
C ASP A 98 -2.79 15.04 -15.40
N ALA A 99 -3.01 13.72 -15.53
CA ALA A 99 -3.26 13.08 -16.82
C ALA A 99 -4.57 13.59 -17.45
N THR A 100 -4.46 14.19 -18.63
CA THR A 100 -5.60 14.77 -19.33
C THR A 100 -6.39 13.70 -20.10
N ALA A 101 -7.65 14.00 -20.44
CA ALA A 101 -8.46 13.14 -21.29
C ALA A 101 -7.80 12.87 -22.67
N GLN A 102 -7.08 13.86 -23.20
CA GLN A 102 -6.32 13.72 -24.44
C GLN A 102 -5.15 12.74 -24.26
N ALA A 103 -4.35 12.89 -23.20
CA ALA A 103 -3.26 11.96 -22.92
C ALA A 103 -3.75 10.52 -22.71
N ILE A 104 -4.92 10.34 -22.09
CA ILE A 104 -5.57 9.02 -21.95
C ILE A 104 -5.97 8.46 -23.32
N ALA A 105 -6.55 9.28 -24.20
CA ALA A 105 -6.90 8.86 -25.56
C ALA A 105 -5.65 8.49 -26.38
N ASP A 106 -4.58 9.28 -26.27
CA ASP A 106 -3.33 9.04 -26.98
C ASP A 106 -2.63 7.78 -26.46
N ALA A 107 -2.62 7.53 -25.14
CA ALA A 107 -2.10 6.31 -24.54
C ALA A 107 -2.85 5.06 -25.02
N LYS A 108 -4.18 5.15 -25.13
CA LYS A 108 -5.01 4.07 -25.70
C LYS A 108 -4.71 3.84 -27.18
N ALA A 109 -4.54 4.91 -27.95
CA ALA A 109 -4.18 4.81 -29.37
C ALA A 109 -2.79 4.20 -29.57
N LEU A 110 -1.81 4.58 -28.74
CA LEU A 110 -0.45 4.04 -28.78
C LEU A 110 -0.43 2.53 -28.50
N LEU A 111 -1.20 2.10 -27.51
CA LEU A 111 -1.37 0.69 -27.17
C LEU A 111 -2.08 -0.08 -28.29
N ALA A 112 -3.17 0.46 -28.85
CA ALA A 112 -3.91 -0.16 -29.94
C ALA A 112 -3.07 -0.29 -31.23
N ALA A 113 -2.13 0.64 -31.46
CA ALA A 113 -1.17 0.58 -32.55
C ALA A 113 -0.03 -0.44 -32.33
N GLY A 114 -0.04 -1.19 -31.21
CA GLY A 114 0.99 -2.20 -30.91
C GLY A 114 2.36 -1.60 -30.56
N LYS A 115 2.41 -0.32 -30.19
CA LYS A 115 3.67 0.41 -29.92
C LYS A 115 4.08 0.40 -28.45
N VAL A 116 3.44 -0.43 -27.63
CA VAL A 116 3.72 -0.57 -26.21
C VAL A 116 3.92 -2.03 -25.89
N SER A 117 5.06 -2.37 -25.28
CA SER A 117 5.33 -3.73 -24.81
C SER A 117 5.85 -3.72 -23.38
N VAL A 118 5.37 -4.67 -22.57
CA VAL A 118 5.83 -4.89 -21.20
C VAL A 118 6.20 -6.37 -21.07
N LYS A 119 7.41 -6.65 -20.59
CA LYS A 119 7.94 -8.01 -20.42
C LYS A 119 8.46 -8.21 -18.99
N ILE A 120 8.63 -9.46 -18.60
CA ILE A 120 9.38 -9.78 -17.38
C ILE A 120 10.88 -9.58 -17.70
N GLN A 121 11.61 -8.97 -16.77
CA GLN A 121 13.07 -8.91 -16.81
C GLN A 121 13.63 -10.30 -16.48
N GLU A 122 14.44 -10.87 -17.37
CA GLU A 122 15.05 -12.19 -17.17
C GLU A 122 16.55 -12.13 -17.52
N PRO A 123 17.47 -12.49 -16.59
CA PRO A 123 17.22 -12.77 -15.17
C PRO A 123 16.81 -11.49 -14.41
N CYS A 124 16.17 -11.65 -13.26
CA CYS A 124 15.84 -10.55 -12.34
C CYS A 124 15.87 -11.05 -10.90
N ASP A 125 16.85 -10.58 -10.14
CA ASP A 125 17.01 -10.90 -8.71
C ASP A 125 16.28 -9.88 -7.80
N GLU A 126 15.83 -8.77 -8.39
CA GLU A 126 15.16 -7.68 -7.69
C GLU A 126 13.67 -7.98 -7.48
N ILE A 127 13.22 -7.91 -6.22
CA ILE A 127 11.80 -8.08 -5.88
C ILE A 127 10.96 -6.99 -6.55
N LEU A 128 11.41 -5.74 -6.52
CA LEU A 128 10.73 -4.60 -7.13
C LEU A 128 11.65 -3.94 -8.15
N PHE A 129 11.34 -4.14 -9.43
CA PHE A 129 12.08 -3.58 -10.56
C PHE A 129 11.10 -3.11 -11.63
N SER A 130 11.29 -1.89 -12.13
CA SER A 130 10.67 -1.42 -13.37
C SER A 130 11.67 -0.62 -14.20
N ARG A 131 11.77 -0.97 -15.48
CA ARG A 131 12.52 -0.20 -16.48
C ARG A 131 11.60 0.16 -17.62
N ALA A 132 11.60 1.43 -18.02
CA ALA A 132 10.86 1.90 -19.18
C ALA A 132 11.82 2.58 -20.16
N LYS A 133 11.77 2.18 -21.42
CA LYS A 133 12.47 2.79 -22.55
C LYS A 133 11.46 3.38 -23.51
N VAL A 134 11.55 4.68 -23.75
CA VAL A 134 10.68 5.43 -24.64
C VAL A 134 11.46 5.92 -25.86
N TRP A 135 10.77 6.09 -26.98
CA TRP A 135 11.38 6.48 -28.26
C TRP A 135 10.65 7.64 -28.92
N ASN A 136 11.41 8.52 -29.59
CA ASN A 136 10.94 9.46 -30.60
C ASN A 136 11.82 9.25 -31.84
N GLY A 137 11.27 8.63 -32.90
CA GLY A 137 12.07 8.15 -34.02
C GLY A 137 13.21 7.22 -33.57
N GLU A 138 14.45 7.61 -33.87
CA GLU A 138 15.67 6.88 -33.47
C GLU A 138 16.19 7.28 -32.09
N LYS A 139 15.78 8.44 -31.55
CA LYS A 139 16.17 8.90 -30.22
C LYS A 139 15.41 8.13 -29.15
N TRP A 140 16.07 7.85 -28.04
CA TRP A 140 15.49 7.13 -26.93
C TRP A 140 16.01 7.60 -25.59
N ALA A 141 15.22 7.32 -24.56
CA ALA A 141 15.55 7.49 -23.15
C ALA A 141 15.05 6.28 -22.36
N CYS A 142 15.77 5.89 -21.32
CA CYS A 142 15.56 4.68 -20.55
C CYS A 142 15.77 4.97 -19.07
N VAL A 143 14.78 4.66 -18.23
CA VAL A 143 14.81 4.88 -16.79
C VAL A 143 14.59 3.56 -16.06
N THR A 144 15.38 3.31 -15.03
CA THR A 144 15.29 2.12 -14.17
C THR A 144 15.00 2.53 -12.73
N ILE A 145 13.99 1.91 -12.14
CA ILE A 145 13.58 2.04 -10.74
C ILE A 145 13.75 0.67 -10.06
N VAL A 146 14.39 0.65 -8.89
CA VAL A 146 14.74 -0.59 -8.15
C VAL A 146 14.54 -0.42 -6.65
N GLY A 147 14.07 -1.45 -5.96
CA GLY A 147 14.03 -1.55 -4.50
C GLY A 147 12.93 -0.73 -3.81
N GLY A 148 12.50 0.39 -4.42
CA GLY A 148 11.35 1.20 -4.00
C GLY A 148 10.58 1.74 -5.21
N HIS A 149 9.29 2.02 -5.06
CA HIS A 149 8.40 2.40 -6.17
C HIS A 149 8.76 3.73 -6.87
N THR A 150 9.65 4.52 -6.27
CA THR A 150 10.11 5.82 -6.80
C THR A 150 11.63 5.97 -6.76
N ASN A 151 12.37 4.90 -6.45
CA ASN A 151 13.83 4.95 -6.32
C ASN A 151 14.49 4.76 -7.70
N ILE A 152 14.70 5.86 -8.41
CA ILE A 152 15.36 5.87 -9.72
C ILE A 152 16.85 5.62 -9.51
N VAL A 153 17.38 4.57 -10.14
CA VAL A 153 18.78 4.16 -9.99
C VAL A 153 19.61 4.40 -11.25
N HIS A 154 18.95 4.56 -12.41
CA HIS A 154 19.63 4.73 -13.69
C HIS A 154 18.75 5.48 -14.69
N ILE A 155 19.34 6.46 -15.38
CA ILE A 155 18.77 7.20 -16.51
C ILE A 155 19.80 7.23 -17.62
N GLU A 156 19.42 6.75 -18.80
CA GLU A 156 20.28 6.68 -19.99
C GLU A 156 19.51 7.13 -21.22
N THR A 157 20.16 7.90 -22.08
CA THR A 157 19.61 8.35 -23.35
C THR A 157 20.48 7.86 -24.51
N HIS A 158 20.03 8.12 -25.73
CA HIS A 158 20.83 7.89 -26.94
C HIS A 158 22.22 8.57 -26.92
N ASP A 159 22.41 9.63 -26.13
CA ASP A 159 23.69 10.34 -25.99
C ASP A 159 24.58 9.77 -24.87
N GLY A 160 24.06 8.88 -24.04
CA GLY A 160 24.77 8.21 -22.96
C GLY A 160 24.06 8.24 -21.61
N VAL A 161 24.79 7.87 -20.56
CA VAL A 161 24.27 7.83 -19.18
C VAL A 161 24.13 9.25 -18.64
N VAL A 162 22.92 9.61 -18.22
CA VAL A 162 22.58 10.91 -17.62
C VAL A 162 22.69 10.84 -16.10
N PHE A 163 22.23 9.73 -15.52
CA PHE A 163 22.27 9.50 -14.09
C PHE A 163 22.50 8.03 -13.80
N THR A 164 23.39 7.75 -12.87
CA THR A 164 23.51 6.44 -12.23
C THR A 164 23.63 6.70 -10.74
N GLN A 165 22.73 6.09 -9.95
CA GLN A 165 22.91 6.03 -8.52
C GLN A 165 24.20 5.26 -8.29
N GLN A 166 25.24 5.97 -7.85
CA GLN A 166 26.47 5.32 -7.45
C GLN A 166 26.12 4.32 -6.34
N ALA A 167 26.75 3.15 -6.35
CA ALA A 167 26.75 2.23 -5.21
C ALA A 167 27.55 2.89 -4.08
N CYS A 168 27.01 4.00 -3.58
CA CYS A 168 27.68 4.88 -2.67
C CYS A 168 27.58 4.24 -1.30
N VAL A 169 28.70 3.65 -0.87
CA VAL A 169 29.09 3.63 0.54
C VAL A 169 29.39 5.07 1.00
N ALA A 170 28.59 6.06 0.58
CA ALA A 170 28.81 7.46 0.89
C ALA A 170 28.59 7.63 2.38
N GLU A 171 29.71 7.78 3.09
CA GLU A 171 29.77 8.26 4.45
C GLU A 171 28.88 9.51 4.57
N GLY A 172 27.69 9.36 5.15
CA GLY A 172 26.77 10.47 5.38
C GLY A 172 25.36 10.31 4.81
N GLU A 173 25.03 9.26 4.04
CA GLU A 173 23.61 8.92 3.84
C GLU A 173 22.99 8.66 5.22
N GLN A 174 21.99 9.47 5.57
CA GLN A 174 21.23 9.26 6.80
C GLN A 174 20.59 7.88 6.71
N GLU A 175 21.02 6.98 7.59
CA GLU A 175 20.44 5.66 7.78
C GLU A 175 18.91 5.75 7.69
N SER A 176 18.29 4.92 6.83
CA SER A 176 16.84 4.97 6.58
C SER A 176 16.08 5.04 7.91
N PRO A 177 15.09 5.95 8.05
CA PRO A 177 14.24 6.03 9.23
C PRO A 177 13.66 4.68 9.68
N LEU A 178 13.44 3.75 8.75
CA LEU A 178 12.89 2.41 9.02
C LEU A 178 13.84 1.49 9.78
N THR A 179 15.15 1.73 9.75
CA THR A 179 16.14 0.88 10.45
C THR A 179 15.88 0.79 11.96
N VAL A 180 15.32 1.85 12.55
CA VAL A 180 14.96 1.89 13.97
C VAL A 180 13.93 0.82 14.34
N LEU A 181 13.08 0.41 13.38
CA LEU A 181 12.00 -0.54 13.60
C LEU A 181 12.51 -1.95 13.86
N SER A 182 13.73 -2.29 13.39
CA SER A 182 14.38 -3.58 13.67
C SER A 182 14.76 -3.77 15.14
N ARG A 183 14.75 -2.69 15.94
CA ARG A 183 15.09 -2.68 17.37
C ARG A 183 13.96 -2.07 18.22
N THR A 184 12.77 -1.94 17.63
CA THR A 184 11.59 -1.36 18.28
C THR A 184 10.67 -2.48 18.72
N THR A 185 9.99 -2.25 19.83
CA THR A 185 8.88 -3.08 20.31
C THR A 185 7.54 -2.36 20.17
N LEU A 186 6.45 -3.11 20.14
CA LEU A 186 5.09 -2.61 20.17
C LEU A 186 4.82 -1.77 21.43
N ALA A 187 5.42 -2.14 22.56
CA ALA A 187 5.33 -1.37 23.80
C ALA A 187 5.96 0.03 23.68
N GLU A 188 7.09 0.14 22.97
CA GLU A 188 7.74 1.44 22.69
C GLU A 188 6.92 2.28 21.72
N ILE A 189 6.30 1.66 20.70
CA ILE A 189 5.36 2.33 19.79
C ILE A 189 4.17 2.90 20.57
N LEU A 190 3.58 2.10 21.46
CA LEU A 190 2.45 2.55 22.29
C LEU A 190 2.86 3.71 23.21
N LYS A 191 4.03 3.60 23.87
CA LYS A 191 4.56 4.69 24.69
C LYS A 191 4.74 5.97 23.88
N PHE A 192 5.34 5.87 22.70
CA PHE A 192 5.49 6.99 21.78
C PHE A 192 4.14 7.65 21.46
N VAL A 193 3.14 6.86 21.06
CA VAL A 193 1.82 7.38 20.69
C VAL A 193 1.11 8.05 21.87
N ASN A 194 1.30 7.54 23.10
CA ASN A 194 0.69 8.12 24.29
C ASN A 194 1.36 9.43 24.73
N GLU A 195 2.67 9.58 24.52
CA GLU A 195 3.46 10.68 25.11
C GLU A 195 3.89 11.76 24.11
N VAL A 196 3.95 11.46 22.81
CA VAL A 196 4.41 12.43 21.80
C VAL A 196 3.48 13.66 21.75
N PRO A 197 4.03 14.88 21.56
CA PRO A 197 3.20 16.06 21.35
C PRO A 197 2.29 15.91 20.13
N PHE A 198 0.98 16.17 20.30
CA PHE A 198 -0.02 16.08 19.23
C PHE A 198 0.40 16.84 17.96
N ALA A 199 0.97 18.04 18.11
CA ALA A 199 1.42 18.86 16.99
C ALA A 199 2.45 18.13 16.08
N ALA A 200 3.27 17.23 16.64
CA ALA A 200 4.28 16.50 15.89
C ALA A 200 3.69 15.34 15.05
N ILE A 201 2.50 14.84 15.41
CA ILE A 201 1.84 13.71 14.74
C ILE A 201 0.55 14.11 14.02
N ARG A 202 0.07 15.35 14.16
CA ARG A 202 -1.18 15.84 13.58
C ARG A 202 -1.29 15.60 12.06
N PHE A 203 -0.17 15.58 11.34
CA PHE A 203 -0.14 15.31 9.89
C PHE A 203 -0.81 13.97 9.53
N ILE A 204 -0.86 13.00 10.44
CA ILE A 204 -1.48 11.70 10.17
C ILE A 204 -2.99 11.81 9.90
N LEU A 205 -3.66 12.89 10.32
CA LEU A 205 -5.07 13.14 10.03
C LEU A 205 -5.35 13.29 8.52
N ASP A 206 -4.34 13.61 7.70
CA ASP A 206 -4.48 13.61 6.24
C ASP A 206 -4.80 12.21 5.71
N SER A 207 -4.41 11.13 6.42
CA SER A 207 -4.80 9.77 6.05
C SER A 207 -6.31 9.58 6.13
N ALA A 208 -6.93 10.02 7.23
CA ALA A 208 -8.38 9.99 7.42
C ALA A 208 -9.09 10.80 6.34
N LYS A 209 -8.60 12.00 6.04
CA LYS A 209 -9.19 12.87 5.01
C LYS A 209 -9.19 12.21 3.64
N LEU A 210 -8.04 11.74 3.16
CA LEU A 210 -7.90 11.14 1.83
C LEU A 210 -8.70 9.83 1.72
N ASN A 211 -8.53 8.92 2.69
CA ASN A 211 -9.18 7.62 2.63
C ASN A 211 -10.70 7.72 2.87
N CYS A 212 -11.19 8.72 3.62
CA CYS A 212 -12.62 9.00 3.69
C CYS A 212 -13.18 9.52 2.38
N ALA A 213 -12.50 10.43 1.69
CA ALA A 213 -12.94 10.91 0.38
C ALA A 213 -13.05 9.75 -0.62
N LEU A 214 -12.05 8.86 -0.61
CA LEU A 214 -12.03 7.66 -1.43
C LEU A 214 -13.13 6.65 -1.03
N SER A 215 -13.41 6.50 0.27
CA SER A 215 -14.52 5.69 0.79
C SER A 215 -15.87 6.19 0.27
N GLN A 216 -16.11 7.51 0.33
CA GLN A 216 -17.34 8.13 -0.16
C GLN A 216 -17.49 7.94 -1.68
N GLU A 217 -16.41 8.11 -2.44
CA GLU A 217 -16.41 7.83 -3.88
C GLU A 217 -16.77 6.36 -4.18
N GLY A 218 -16.23 5.43 -3.39
CA GLY A 218 -16.54 4.00 -3.46
C GLY A 218 -18.00 3.65 -3.19
N LEU A 219 -18.65 4.35 -2.26
CA LEU A 219 -20.06 4.15 -1.92
C LEU A 219 -21.02 4.53 -3.06
N SER A 220 -20.56 5.26 -4.08
CA SER A 220 -21.33 5.46 -5.31
C SER A 220 -21.66 4.16 -6.03
N GLY A 221 -20.94 3.06 -5.75
CA GLY A 221 -21.18 1.72 -6.29
C GLY A 221 -20.74 1.55 -7.75
N LYS A 222 -19.95 2.49 -8.29
CA LYS A 222 -19.48 2.47 -9.69
C LYS A 222 -18.12 1.80 -9.89
N TRP A 223 -17.46 1.44 -8.80
CA TRP A 223 -16.06 1.03 -8.81
C TRP A 223 -15.89 -0.42 -8.37
N GLY A 224 -14.89 -1.08 -8.96
CA GLY A 224 -14.44 -2.40 -8.54
C GLY A 224 -15.57 -3.43 -8.45
N LEU A 225 -15.61 -4.17 -7.34
CA LEU A 225 -16.66 -5.12 -7.00
C LEU A 225 -17.79 -4.48 -6.18
N HIS A 226 -17.73 -3.17 -5.92
CA HIS A 226 -18.76 -2.37 -5.24
C HIS A 226 -19.29 -3.06 -3.96
N ILE A 227 -18.39 -3.67 -3.19
CA ILE A 227 -18.66 -4.45 -1.97
C ILE A 227 -19.30 -3.54 -0.93
N GLY A 228 -18.71 -2.37 -0.66
CA GLY A 228 -19.24 -1.43 0.34
C GLY A 228 -20.68 -1.03 0.02
N ALA A 229 -20.93 -0.60 -1.23
CA ALA A 229 -22.28 -0.26 -1.69
C ALA A 229 -23.25 -1.47 -1.68
N THR A 230 -22.76 -2.68 -1.96
CA THR A 230 -23.58 -3.90 -1.88
C THR A 230 -24.00 -4.22 -0.46
N LEU A 231 -23.08 -4.12 0.49
CA LEU A 231 -23.32 -4.35 1.92
C LEU A 231 -24.25 -3.28 2.49
N GLU A 232 -24.10 -2.01 2.11
CA GLU A 232 -25.02 -0.93 2.47
C GLU A 232 -26.45 -1.23 1.99
N LYS A 233 -26.61 -1.64 0.72
CA LYS A 233 -27.91 -2.09 0.19
C LYS A 233 -28.45 -3.31 0.95
N GLN A 234 -27.60 -4.22 1.43
CA GLN A 234 -28.06 -5.36 2.23
C GLN A 234 -28.50 -4.93 3.63
N CYS A 235 -27.91 -3.88 4.20
CA CYS A 235 -28.41 -3.25 5.43
C CYS A 235 -29.81 -2.66 5.23
N GLU A 236 -30.04 -1.94 4.13
CA GLU A 236 -31.36 -1.37 3.80
C GLU A 236 -32.43 -2.46 3.59
N ARG A 237 -32.03 -3.62 3.06
CA ARG A 237 -32.91 -4.78 2.89
C ARG A 237 -33.13 -5.57 4.18
N GLY A 238 -32.48 -5.20 5.28
CA GLY A 238 -32.57 -5.91 6.56
C GLY A 238 -31.87 -7.27 6.57
N LEU A 239 -31.02 -7.58 5.59
CA LEU A 239 -30.23 -8.82 5.53
C LEU A 239 -28.91 -8.72 6.31
N LEU A 240 -28.46 -7.49 6.60
CA LEU A 240 -27.29 -7.20 7.40
C LEU A 240 -27.65 -6.12 8.43
N ALA A 241 -27.16 -6.23 9.66
CA ALA A 241 -27.38 -5.18 10.65
C ALA A 241 -26.64 -3.89 10.26
N LYS A 242 -27.24 -2.72 10.53
CA LYS A 242 -26.58 -1.42 10.39
C LYS A 242 -25.98 -1.03 11.74
N ASP A 243 -24.73 -1.44 11.97
CA ASP A 243 -24.02 -1.29 13.24
C ASP A 243 -22.55 -0.89 13.01
N LEU A 244 -21.77 -0.84 14.09
CA LEU A 244 -20.35 -0.50 14.03
C LEU A 244 -19.57 -1.51 13.17
N SER A 245 -19.83 -2.81 13.35
CA SER A 245 -19.16 -3.88 12.62
C SER A 245 -19.37 -3.79 11.12
N SER A 246 -20.63 -3.58 10.68
CA SER A 246 -20.93 -3.41 9.26
C SER A 246 -20.40 -2.10 8.72
N SER A 247 -20.41 -1.01 9.50
CA SER A 247 -19.85 0.28 9.09
C SER A 247 -18.34 0.21 8.84
N ILE A 248 -17.58 -0.50 9.68
CA ILE A 248 -16.14 -0.74 9.49
C ILE A 248 -15.89 -1.41 8.13
N VAL A 249 -16.61 -2.50 7.85
CA VAL A 249 -16.43 -3.27 6.63
C VAL A 249 -16.89 -2.49 5.39
N ILE A 250 -18.07 -1.85 5.46
CA ILE A 250 -18.67 -1.08 4.36
C ILE A 250 -17.72 0.05 3.93
N ARG A 251 -17.28 0.89 4.86
CA ARG A 251 -16.48 2.07 4.52
C ARG A 251 -15.05 1.71 4.09
N THR A 252 -14.46 0.69 4.71
CA THR A 252 -13.11 0.24 4.33
C THR A 252 -13.10 -0.42 2.95
N SER A 253 -14.07 -1.30 2.68
CA SER A 253 -14.18 -1.97 1.37
C SER A 253 -14.55 -1.00 0.25
N ALA A 254 -15.42 -0.01 0.50
CA ALA A 254 -15.75 1.04 -0.47
C ALA A 254 -14.50 1.81 -0.94
N ALA A 255 -13.63 2.21 -0.01
CA ALA A 255 -12.38 2.90 -0.38
C ALA A 255 -11.48 2.01 -1.24
N SER A 256 -11.38 0.71 -0.90
CA SER A 256 -10.62 -0.23 -1.70
C SER A 256 -11.24 -0.45 -3.08
N ASP A 257 -12.57 -0.50 -3.20
CA ASP A 257 -13.25 -0.64 -4.50
C ASP A 257 -12.97 0.56 -5.41
N ALA A 258 -13.07 1.78 -4.88
CA ALA A 258 -12.72 2.99 -5.61
C ALA A 258 -11.28 2.94 -6.13
N ARG A 259 -10.32 2.61 -5.25
CA ARG A 259 -8.90 2.48 -5.65
C ARG A 259 -8.69 1.43 -6.73
N MET A 260 -9.17 0.21 -6.50
CA MET A 260 -8.92 -0.92 -7.40
C MET A 260 -9.67 -0.77 -8.72
N GLY A 261 -10.82 -0.10 -8.70
CA GLY A 261 -11.62 0.26 -9.87
C GLY A 261 -11.08 1.43 -10.68
N GLY A 262 -9.98 2.06 -10.27
CA GLY A 262 -9.34 3.15 -11.01
C GLY A 262 -9.99 4.52 -10.82
N ALA A 263 -10.56 4.79 -9.65
CA ALA A 263 -10.94 6.15 -9.26
C ALA A 263 -9.71 7.07 -9.29
N THR A 264 -9.93 8.35 -9.60
CA THR A 264 -8.87 9.36 -9.72
C THR A 264 -8.59 10.10 -8.40
N LEU A 265 -9.06 9.56 -7.28
CA LEU A 265 -8.71 10.04 -5.94
C LEU A 265 -7.54 9.22 -5.38
N PRO A 266 -6.54 9.85 -4.74
CA PRO A 266 -5.45 9.12 -4.13
C PRO A 266 -5.90 8.42 -2.84
N ALA A 267 -5.28 7.28 -2.54
CA ALA A 267 -5.31 6.71 -1.21
C ALA A 267 -4.11 7.23 -0.42
N MET A 268 -4.27 7.49 0.88
CA MET A 268 -3.10 7.55 1.75
C MET A 268 -2.59 6.13 1.91
N SER A 269 -1.38 5.88 1.42
CA SER A 269 -0.76 4.54 1.44
C SER A 269 -0.12 4.20 2.79
N ASN A 270 0.26 2.95 2.96
CA ASN A 270 1.14 2.47 4.02
C ASN A 270 2.08 1.44 3.39
N SER A 271 3.38 1.53 3.65
CA SER A 271 4.38 0.57 3.17
C SER A 271 4.31 0.37 1.65
N GLY A 272 4.17 1.49 0.92
CA GLY A 272 4.02 1.48 -0.53
C GLY A 272 2.72 0.84 -1.05
N SER A 273 1.65 0.73 -0.26
CA SER A 273 0.35 0.21 -0.72
C SER A 273 -0.84 1.01 -0.19
N GLY A 274 -1.68 1.51 -1.12
CA GLY A 274 -2.91 2.19 -0.77
C GLY A 274 -3.95 1.29 -0.09
N ASN A 275 -4.00 -0.01 -0.39
CA ASN A 275 -4.93 -0.92 0.30
C ASN A 275 -4.46 -1.19 1.73
N GLN A 276 -3.15 -1.23 1.98
CA GLN A 276 -2.63 -1.28 3.35
C GLN A 276 -2.98 0.01 4.10
N GLY A 277 -2.80 1.17 3.46
CA GLY A 277 -3.17 2.45 4.06
C GLY A 277 -4.66 2.58 4.35
N ILE A 278 -5.54 2.22 3.40
CA ILE A 278 -6.99 2.16 3.60
C ILE A 278 -7.35 1.25 4.78
N THR A 279 -6.76 0.05 4.84
CA THR A 279 -7.02 -0.90 5.92
C THR A 279 -6.51 -0.40 7.28
N ALA A 280 -5.37 0.29 7.33
CA ALA A 280 -4.85 0.89 8.56
C ALA A 280 -5.66 2.12 9.01
N THR A 281 -6.28 2.86 8.08
CA THR A 281 -7.01 4.10 8.38
C THR A 281 -8.49 3.86 8.69
N MET A 282 -9.24 3.26 7.75
CA MET A 282 -10.70 3.36 7.74
C MET A 282 -11.39 2.68 8.93
N PRO A 283 -10.97 1.48 9.40
CA PRO A 283 -11.55 0.90 10.61
C PRO A 283 -11.38 1.81 11.83
N VAL A 284 -10.19 2.41 11.99
CA VAL A 284 -9.88 3.33 13.09
C VAL A 284 -10.74 4.59 13.02
N VAL A 285 -10.92 5.17 11.82
CA VAL A 285 -11.80 6.33 11.63
C VAL A 285 -13.24 6.01 12.01
N VAL A 286 -13.78 4.86 11.57
CA VAL A 286 -15.17 4.47 11.88
C VAL A 286 -15.36 4.28 13.39
N VAL A 287 -14.41 3.64 14.08
CA VAL A 287 -14.45 3.47 15.54
C VAL A 287 -14.31 4.83 16.24
N ALA A 288 -13.40 5.69 15.80
CA ALA A 288 -13.21 7.02 16.38
C ALA A 288 -14.49 7.87 16.29
N GLU A 289 -15.16 7.87 15.13
CA GLU A 289 -16.44 8.55 14.94
C GLU A 289 -17.53 7.98 15.86
N HIS A 290 -17.60 6.64 16.01
CA HIS A 290 -18.58 5.99 16.89
C HIS A 290 -18.41 6.39 18.36
N PHE A 291 -17.17 6.52 18.84
CA PHE A 291 -16.84 6.93 20.21
C PHE A 291 -16.74 8.46 20.38
N GLY A 292 -17.00 9.24 19.33
CA GLY A 292 -16.91 10.70 19.39
C GLY A 292 -15.50 11.21 19.73
N ALA A 293 -14.46 10.54 19.25
CA ALA A 293 -13.08 10.95 19.44
C ALA A 293 -12.78 12.28 18.75
N ASP A 294 -12.01 13.14 19.41
CA ASP A 294 -11.50 14.38 18.83
C ASP A 294 -10.29 14.12 17.92
N ASP A 295 -9.81 15.18 17.27
CA ASP A 295 -8.66 15.15 16.35
C ASP A 295 -7.39 14.58 17.02
N GLU A 296 -7.18 14.83 18.31
CA GLU A 296 -6.00 14.34 19.00
C GLU A 296 -6.09 12.83 19.25
N ARG A 297 -7.22 12.34 19.77
CA ARG A 297 -7.42 10.91 19.97
C ARG A 297 -7.41 10.15 18.63
N LEU A 298 -8.03 10.71 17.59
CA LEU A 298 -7.97 10.14 16.24
C LEU A 298 -6.53 10.10 15.71
N ALA A 299 -5.77 11.19 15.85
CA ALA A 299 -4.38 11.22 15.39
C ALA A 299 -3.51 10.19 16.12
N ARG A 300 -3.65 10.05 17.44
CA ARG A 300 -2.92 9.05 18.23
C ARG A 300 -3.28 7.62 17.78
N ALA A 301 -4.56 7.32 17.63
CA ALA A 301 -5.02 6.01 17.18
C ALA A 301 -4.53 5.67 15.75
N LEU A 302 -4.57 6.64 14.83
CA LEU A 302 -4.05 6.46 13.48
C LEU A 302 -2.53 6.30 13.48
N MET A 303 -1.81 7.05 14.33
CA MET A 303 -0.37 6.92 14.46
C MET A 303 0.02 5.53 14.96
N LEU A 304 -0.66 5.01 15.98
CA LEU A 304 -0.48 3.64 16.45
C LEU A 304 -0.76 2.63 15.34
N SER A 305 -1.87 2.80 14.62
CA SER A 305 -2.25 1.87 13.55
C SER A 305 -1.24 1.84 12.42
N HIS A 306 -0.89 3.00 11.87
CA HIS A 306 0.05 3.08 10.76
C HIS A 306 1.46 2.65 11.15
N LEU A 307 1.97 3.09 12.31
CA LEU A 307 3.31 2.71 12.76
C LEU A 307 3.41 1.23 13.11
N SER A 308 2.38 0.64 13.73
CA SER A 308 2.34 -0.82 13.98
C SER A 308 2.28 -1.62 12.69
N ALA A 309 1.50 -1.15 11.70
CA ALA A 309 1.46 -1.79 10.38
C ALA A 309 2.82 -1.72 9.67
N ILE A 310 3.52 -0.58 9.71
CA ILE A 310 4.86 -0.43 9.14
C ILE A 310 5.86 -1.31 9.91
N TYR A 311 5.78 -1.32 11.25
CA TYR A 311 6.62 -2.16 12.10
C TYR A 311 6.53 -3.64 11.73
N ILE A 312 5.31 -4.17 11.59
CA ILE A 312 5.09 -5.56 11.17
C ILE A 312 5.55 -5.76 9.72
N HIS A 313 5.21 -4.83 8.82
CA HIS A 313 5.56 -4.93 7.41
C HIS A 313 7.08 -4.88 7.17
N ASN A 314 7.84 -4.13 7.97
CA ASN A 314 9.29 -4.03 7.84
C ASN A 314 10.02 -5.35 8.15
N GLN A 315 9.33 -6.33 8.73
CA GLN A 315 9.82 -7.70 8.92
C GLN A 315 9.47 -8.64 7.75
N LEU A 316 8.71 -8.15 6.76
CA LEU A 316 8.33 -8.86 5.55
C LEU A 316 9.21 -8.44 4.36
N PRO A 317 9.35 -9.28 3.32
CA PRO A 317 9.81 -8.82 2.03
C PRO A 317 8.83 -7.78 1.47
N ARG A 318 9.33 -6.72 0.83
CA ARG A 318 8.51 -5.62 0.29
C ARG A 318 7.33 -6.09 -0.57
N LEU A 319 7.55 -7.14 -1.37
CA LEU A 319 6.49 -7.86 -2.08
C LEU A 319 6.59 -9.35 -1.73
N SER A 320 5.46 -9.97 -1.43
CA SER A 320 5.40 -11.41 -1.09
C SER A 320 4.08 -12.03 -1.57
N ALA A 321 3.91 -13.33 -1.34
CA ALA A 321 2.64 -14.01 -1.50
C ALA A 321 1.69 -13.82 -0.31
N LEU A 322 2.09 -13.11 0.75
CA LEU A 322 1.18 -12.71 1.84
C LEU A 322 0.49 -11.39 1.46
N CYS A 323 -0.84 -11.36 1.56
CA CYS A 323 -1.58 -10.11 1.40
C CYS A 323 -1.35 -9.22 2.62
N ALA A 324 -0.48 -8.23 2.48
CA ALA A 324 -0.15 -7.29 3.55
C ALA A 324 -1.35 -6.42 4.03
N ALA A 325 -2.54 -6.54 3.41
CA ALA A 325 -3.75 -6.01 4.02
C ALA A 325 -4.06 -6.68 5.37
N THR A 326 -3.69 -7.95 5.58
CA THR A 326 -3.88 -8.64 6.86
C THR A 326 -2.99 -8.05 7.94
N THR A 327 -1.72 -7.76 7.64
CA THR A 327 -0.79 -7.12 8.60
C THR A 327 -1.10 -5.64 8.81
N ALA A 328 -1.57 -4.93 7.79
CA ALA A 328 -2.11 -3.58 7.96
C ALA A 328 -3.35 -3.57 8.88
N ALA A 329 -4.20 -4.60 8.79
CA ALA A 329 -5.35 -4.76 9.69
C ALA A 329 -4.93 -5.08 11.14
N MET A 330 -3.77 -5.67 11.38
CA MET A 330 -3.20 -5.80 12.74
C MET A 330 -2.86 -4.42 13.33
N GLY A 331 -2.32 -3.52 12.51
CA GLY A 331 -2.19 -2.11 12.90
C GLY A 331 -3.55 -1.48 13.19
N ALA A 332 -4.54 -1.70 12.32
CA ALA A 332 -5.90 -1.19 12.55
C ALA A 332 -6.52 -1.72 13.86
N ALA A 333 -6.32 -3.00 14.17
CA ALA A 333 -6.74 -3.60 15.44
C ALA A 333 -6.09 -2.89 16.65
N ALA A 334 -4.79 -2.56 16.57
CA ALA A 334 -4.11 -1.79 17.61
C ALA A 334 -4.74 -0.40 17.79
N GLY A 335 -4.98 0.33 16.70
CA GLY A 335 -5.62 1.65 16.74
C GLY A 335 -7.05 1.62 17.29
N MET A 336 -7.85 0.63 16.88
CA MET A 336 -9.21 0.43 17.38
C MET A 336 -9.23 0.04 18.86
N ALA A 337 -8.40 -0.93 19.28
CA ALA A 337 -8.28 -1.33 20.68
C ALA A 337 -7.86 -0.16 21.57
N TRP A 338 -6.94 0.68 21.09
CA TRP A 338 -6.51 1.86 21.82
C TRP A 338 -7.62 2.90 22.02
N LEU A 339 -8.47 3.11 21.00
CA LEU A 339 -9.62 4.02 21.12
C LEU A 339 -10.63 3.55 22.17
N VAL A 340 -10.85 2.23 22.24
CA VAL A 340 -11.88 1.64 23.11
C VAL A 340 -11.40 1.49 24.56
N ASP A 341 -10.16 1.03 24.77
CA ASP A 341 -9.67 0.58 26.07
C ASP A 341 -8.24 1.05 26.39
N GLY A 342 -7.40 1.29 25.38
CA GLY A 342 -6.07 1.91 25.58
C GLY A 342 -4.99 1.02 26.21
N ARG A 343 -5.35 -0.17 26.72
CA ARG A 343 -4.43 -1.12 27.36
C ARG A 343 -3.50 -1.80 26.35
N TYR A 344 -2.24 -1.99 26.73
CA TYR A 344 -1.27 -2.74 25.95
C TYR A 344 -1.72 -4.20 25.75
N GLU A 345 -2.28 -4.80 26.79
CA GLU A 345 -2.74 -6.19 26.80
C GLU A 345 -3.82 -6.40 25.74
N THR A 346 -4.80 -5.49 25.63
CA THR A 346 -5.87 -5.56 24.63
C THR A 346 -5.32 -5.46 23.20
N ILE A 347 -4.35 -4.56 22.98
CA ILE A 347 -3.67 -4.41 21.69
C ILE A 347 -2.90 -5.69 21.33
N SER A 348 -2.11 -6.19 22.29
CA SER A 348 -1.30 -7.42 22.14
C SER A 348 -2.19 -8.63 21.83
N MET A 349 -3.27 -8.82 22.59
CA MET A 349 -4.26 -9.88 22.40
C MET A 349 -4.93 -9.83 21.03
N ALA A 350 -5.29 -8.63 20.57
CA ALA A 350 -5.92 -8.46 19.26
C ALA A 350 -4.97 -8.83 18.12
N ILE A 351 -3.71 -8.38 18.15
CA ILE A 351 -2.71 -8.72 17.13
C ILE A 351 -2.43 -10.23 17.12
N SER A 352 -2.20 -10.85 18.28
CA SER A 352 -1.98 -12.30 18.38
C SER A 352 -3.18 -13.10 17.86
N SER A 353 -4.40 -12.66 18.16
CA SER A 353 -5.62 -13.29 17.65
C SER A 353 -5.76 -13.16 16.14
N MET A 354 -5.38 -12.03 15.56
CA MET A 354 -5.34 -11.87 14.10
C MET A 354 -4.32 -12.79 13.42
N ILE A 355 -3.17 -13.04 14.07
CA ILE A 355 -2.20 -14.02 13.57
C ILE A 355 -2.79 -15.44 13.62
N GLY A 356 -3.57 -15.78 14.66
CA GLY A 356 -4.29 -17.05 14.72
C GLY A 356 -5.44 -17.19 13.70
N ASP A 357 -6.13 -16.09 13.36
CA ASP A 357 -7.31 -16.07 12.49
C ASP A 357 -6.95 -15.93 11.01
N VAL A 358 -6.24 -14.85 10.66
CA VAL A 358 -5.88 -14.47 9.29
C VAL A 358 -4.36 -14.42 9.11
N SER A 359 -3.66 -15.44 9.61
CA SER A 359 -2.21 -15.64 9.41
C SER A 359 -1.80 -15.50 7.94
N GLY A 360 -2.61 -16.00 7.00
CA GLY A 360 -2.26 -16.01 5.59
C GLY A 360 -3.45 -15.85 4.68
N MET A 361 -3.47 -14.77 3.92
CA MET A 361 -4.29 -14.63 2.73
C MET A 361 -3.38 -14.41 1.53
N ILE A 362 -3.54 -15.18 0.46
CA ILE A 362 -2.61 -15.11 -0.67
C ILE A 362 -2.70 -13.77 -1.41
N CYS A 363 -1.57 -13.21 -1.80
CA CYS A 363 -1.45 -12.09 -2.72
C CYS A 363 -1.25 -12.60 -4.14
N ASP A 364 -2.34 -12.76 -4.87
CA ASP A 364 -2.41 -13.19 -6.28
C ASP A 364 -2.46 -12.00 -7.27
N GLY A 365 -1.80 -10.91 -6.90
CA GLY A 365 -1.78 -9.69 -7.70
C GLY A 365 -2.85 -8.67 -7.30
N ALA A 366 -2.66 -7.42 -7.72
CA ALA A 366 -3.65 -6.39 -7.47
C ALA A 366 -4.78 -6.50 -8.49
N SER A 367 -6.01 -6.53 -7.99
CA SER A 367 -7.23 -6.54 -8.79
C SER A 367 -8.42 -6.06 -7.96
N ASN A 368 -9.61 -6.00 -8.57
CA ASN A 368 -10.84 -5.67 -7.85
C ASN A 368 -11.12 -6.62 -6.65
N SER A 369 -10.58 -7.85 -6.66
CA SER A 369 -10.72 -8.77 -5.53
C SER A 369 -9.99 -8.31 -4.26
N CYS A 370 -9.04 -7.36 -4.35
CA CYS A 370 -8.40 -6.83 -3.15
C CYS A 370 -9.40 -6.20 -2.19
N ALA A 371 -10.51 -5.64 -2.67
CA ALA A 371 -11.54 -5.09 -1.81
C ALA A 371 -12.22 -6.18 -0.93
N MET A 372 -12.32 -7.43 -1.43
CA MET A 372 -12.76 -8.57 -0.62
C MET A 372 -11.76 -8.88 0.49
N LYS A 373 -10.47 -8.86 0.17
CA LYS A 373 -9.39 -9.14 1.13
C LYS A 373 -9.33 -8.10 2.24
N VAL A 374 -9.48 -6.84 1.86
CA VAL A 374 -9.59 -5.69 2.78
C VAL A 374 -10.82 -5.84 3.67
N SER A 375 -11.97 -6.19 3.11
CA SER A 375 -13.21 -6.46 3.84
C SER A 375 -13.03 -7.55 4.91
N THR A 376 -12.50 -8.72 4.51
CA THR A 376 -12.22 -9.83 5.43
C THR A 376 -11.22 -9.43 6.52
N SER A 377 -10.14 -8.71 6.16
CA SER A 377 -9.10 -8.29 7.12
C SER A 377 -9.64 -7.29 8.16
N ALA A 378 -10.46 -6.31 7.74
CA ALA A 378 -11.08 -5.36 8.63
C ALA A 378 -12.10 -6.02 9.59
N SER A 379 -12.87 -6.99 9.08
CA SER A 379 -13.80 -7.78 9.90
C SER A 379 -13.05 -8.63 10.95
N ALA A 380 -11.96 -9.29 10.54
CA ALA A 380 -11.11 -10.07 11.45
C ALA A 380 -10.48 -9.18 12.53
N ALA A 381 -9.98 -8.00 12.16
CA ALA A 381 -9.43 -7.02 13.12
C ALA A 381 -10.46 -6.62 14.18
N TRP A 382 -11.68 -6.26 13.78
CA TRP A 382 -12.71 -5.86 14.75
C TRP A 382 -13.11 -7.02 15.66
N LYS A 383 -13.27 -8.24 15.12
CA LYS A 383 -13.53 -9.45 15.90
C LYS A 383 -12.42 -9.70 16.95
N ALA A 384 -11.16 -9.56 16.55
CA ALA A 384 -10.03 -9.72 17.46
C ALA A 384 -10.02 -8.68 18.59
N VAL A 385 -10.37 -7.42 18.29
CA VAL A 385 -10.53 -6.38 19.32
C VAL A 385 -11.67 -6.74 20.28
N LEU A 386 -12.82 -7.17 19.78
CA LEU A 386 -13.95 -7.57 20.63
C LEU A 386 -13.61 -8.71 21.58
N MET A 387 -12.84 -9.71 21.11
CA MET A 387 -12.37 -10.80 21.98
C MET A 387 -11.39 -10.29 23.04
N ALA A 388 -10.45 -9.44 22.64
CA ALA A 388 -9.46 -8.86 23.56
C ALA A 388 -10.11 -8.00 24.65
N LEU A 389 -11.24 -7.35 24.36
CA LEU A 389 -12.03 -6.61 25.36
C LEU A 389 -12.70 -7.52 26.40
N ASP A 390 -12.91 -8.80 26.07
CA ASP A 390 -13.38 -9.86 26.98
C ASP A 390 -12.20 -10.66 27.57
N ASP A 391 -11.01 -10.05 27.60
CA ASP A 391 -9.73 -10.61 28.05
C ASP A 391 -9.44 -12.01 27.46
N THR A 392 -9.89 -12.25 26.22
CA THR A 392 -9.74 -13.52 25.51
C THR A 392 -8.96 -13.30 24.20
N ALA A 393 -8.04 -14.22 23.90
CA ALA A 393 -7.26 -14.19 22.67
C ALA A 393 -6.90 -15.60 22.21
N VAL A 394 -6.41 -15.72 20.98
CA VAL A 394 -5.61 -16.89 20.58
C VAL A 394 -4.31 -16.85 21.41
N THR A 395 -4.04 -17.93 22.13
CA THR A 395 -2.93 -18.03 23.07
C THR A 395 -1.68 -18.61 22.40
N GLY A 396 -0.56 -18.60 23.12
CA GLY A 396 0.68 -19.23 22.66
C GLY A 396 0.63 -20.76 22.50
N ASN A 397 -0.48 -21.39 22.84
CA ASN A 397 -0.67 -22.84 22.64
C ASN A 397 -1.25 -23.18 21.26
N GLU A 398 -1.75 -22.19 20.52
CA GLU A 398 -2.41 -22.41 19.23
C GLU A 398 -1.49 -22.07 18.04
N GLY A 399 -0.98 -23.13 17.40
CA GLY A 399 -0.35 -23.03 16.09
C GLY A 399 0.92 -22.17 16.09
N ILE A 400 0.91 -21.09 15.29
CA ILE A 400 2.07 -20.19 15.13
C ILE A 400 2.07 -19.01 16.10
N VAL A 401 1.00 -18.85 16.89
CA VAL A 401 0.91 -17.81 17.91
C VAL A 401 1.79 -18.19 19.09
N ALA A 402 2.50 -17.21 19.65
CA ALA A 402 3.32 -17.35 20.84
C ALA A 402 2.69 -16.59 22.02
N HIS A 403 3.18 -16.84 23.25
CA HIS A 403 2.73 -16.08 24.42
C HIS A 403 3.12 -14.60 24.37
N ASP A 404 4.17 -14.29 23.61
CA ASP A 404 4.64 -12.94 23.34
C ASP A 404 4.20 -12.50 21.93
N VAL A 405 3.73 -11.26 21.83
CA VAL A 405 3.23 -10.71 20.55
C VAL A 405 4.36 -10.50 19.55
N GLU A 406 5.56 -10.13 19.99
CA GLU A 406 6.71 -9.92 19.10
C GLU A 406 7.13 -11.24 18.46
N GLN A 407 7.20 -12.31 19.26
CA GLN A 407 7.48 -13.65 18.76
C GLN A 407 6.36 -14.14 17.82
N SER A 408 5.10 -13.82 18.08
CA SER A 408 3.98 -14.15 17.18
C SER A 408 4.13 -13.45 15.82
N ILE A 409 4.46 -12.16 15.82
CA ILE A 409 4.73 -11.38 14.61
C ILE A 409 5.92 -11.98 13.84
N ALA A 410 7.01 -12.29 14.54
CA ALA A 410 8.20 -12.90 13.95
C ALA A 410 7.89 -14.26 13.30
N ASN A 411 7.07 -15.10 13.95
CA ASN A 411 6.65 -16.40 13.42
C ASN A 411 5.89 -16.25 12.09
N LEU A 412 4.94 -15.31 12.03
CA LEU A 412 4.21 -14.99 10.81
C LEU A 412 5.15 -14.47 9.71
N CYS A 413 6.02 -13.52 10.05
CA CYS A 413 6.93 -12.90 9.09
C CYS A 413 7.97 -13.90 8.56
N ALA A 414 8.36 -14.90 9.36
CA ALA A 414 9.21 -16.00 8.92
C ALA A 414 8.54 -16.84 7.83
N LEU A 415 7.25 -17.15 7.95
CA LEU A 415 6.51 -17.88 6.91
C LEU A 415 6.45 -17.09 5.59
N ALA A 416 6.17 -15.79 5.69
CA ALA A 416 6.11 -14.89 4.54
C ALA A 416 7.47 -14.72 3.85
N SER A 417 8.55 -14.64 4.64
CA SER A 417 9.92 -14.43 4.15
C SER A 417 10.57 -15.66 3.55
N HIS A 418 10.15 -16.87 3.97
CA HIS A 418 10.74 -18.13 3.53
C HIS A 418 9.75 -18.92 2.67
N SER A 419 8.86 -19.69 3.28
CA SER A 419 8.00 -20.66 2.59
C SER A 419 7.13 -20.02 1.50
N MET A 420 6.62 -18.81 1.74
CA MET A 420 5.76 -18.10 0.78
C MET A 420 6.50 -17.59 -0.48
N GLN A 421 7.83 -17.62 -0.53
CA GLN A 421 8.55 -17.35 -1.78
C GLN A 421 8.24 -18.41 -2.84
N GLN A 422 8.08 -19.68 -2.44
CA GLN A 422 7.67 -20.74 -3.37
C GLN A 422 6.19 -20.61 -3.75
N THR A 423 5.34 -20.19 -2.80
CA THR A 423 3.94 -19.84 -3.10
C THR A 423 3.85 -18.73 -4.14
N ASP A 424 4.70 -17.71 -4.03
CA ASP A 424 4.74 -16.60 -4.97
C ASP A 424 5.11 -17.04 -6.40
N ARG A 425 6.12 -17.91 -6.54
CA ARG A 425 6.45 -18.54 -7.83
C ARG A 425 5.25 -19.29 -8.42
N GLN A 426 4.57 -20.09 -7.60
CA GLN A 426 3.41 -20.86 -8.07
C GLN A 426 2.26 -19.94 -8.51
N ILE A 427 2.01 -18.85 -7.79
CA ILE A 427 1.03 -17.83 -8.16
C ILE A 427 1.38 -17.21 -9.51
N ILE A 428 2.64 -16.81 -9.71
CA ILE A 428 3.11 -16.22 -10.96
C ILE A 428 2.95 -17.19 -12.13
N GLU A 429 3.26 -18.48 -11.94
CA GLU A 429 3.04 -19.52 -12.96
C GLU A 429 1.55 -19.65 -13.33
N ILE A 430 0.66 -19.68 -12.34
CA ILE A 430 -0.79 -19.72 -12.56
C ILE A 430 -1.25 -18.48 -13.33
N MET A 431 -0.80 -17.28 -12.93
CA MET A 431 -1.17 -16.04 -13.61
C MET A 431 -0.64 -15.97 -15.05
N ALA A 432 0.60 -16.40 -15.27
CA ALA A 432 1.21 -16.46 -16.60
C ALA A 432 0.50 -17.46 -17.51
N SER A 433 0.03 -18.60 -16.99
CA SER A 433 -0.74 -19.56 -17.78
C SER A 433 -2.13 -19.05 -18.20
N LYS A 434 -2.77 -18.19 -17.41
CA LYS A 434 -4.07 -17.58 -17.75
C LYS A 434 -3.98 -16.48 -18.79
N ALA A 435 -2.80 -15.87 -18.96
CA ALA A 435 -2.56 -14.82 -19.93
C ALA A 435 -2.28 -15.36 -21.35
N ARG A 436 -2.05 -16.66 -21.48
CA ARG A 436 -1.94 -17.39 -22.76
C ARG A 436 -3.32 -17.82 -23.22
#